data_AF-A0A0B7KNP9-F1
#
_entry.id   AF-A0A0B7KNP9-F1
#
_cell.length_a   1.000
_cell.length_b   1.000
_cell.length_c   1.000
_cell.angle_alpha   90.00
_cell.angle_beta   90.00
_cell.angle_gamma   90.00
#
_symmetry.space_group_name_H-M   'P 1'
#
loop_
_entity.id
_entity.type
_entity.pdbx_description
1 polymer ?
#
loop_
_entity_poly.entity_id
_entity_poly.type
_entity_poly.pdbx_seq_one_letter_code
_entity_poly.pdbx_strand_id
1 'polypeptide(L)'
;MSSESANDDSFALYDLKVEVVCPAGKRILCGANEGDHFTLQGEMLFLPPGQGISIYSLASVLPLLAAKQRKTADNDWMTTDALIACPDPNCPSQLKIVRQVLREFSHAETTVVPLNT
;
A
#
# COMPACT_ATOMS: atom_id res chain seq x y z
N MET A 1 -31.70 31.37 0.82
CA MET A 1 -30.41 31.44 0.12
C MET A 1 -29.78 30.06 0.23
N SER A 2 -30.01 29.23 -0.77
CA SER A 2 -29.36 27.92 -0.91
C SER A 2 -27.93 28.19 -1.34
N SER A 3 -26.97 27.94 -0.44
CA SER A 3 -25.55 27.92 -0.79
C SER A 3 -25.35 26.81 -1.81
N GLU A 4 -24.94 27.17 -3.02
CA GLU A 4 -24.34 26.24 -3.98
C GLU A 4 -23.28 25.44 -3.23
N SER A 5 -23.46 24.11 -3.17
CA SER A 5 -22.39 23.21 -2.77
C SER A 5 -21.25 23.47 -3.72
N ALA A 6 -20.16 24.08 -3.24
CA ALA A 6 -18.87 23.92 -3.88
C ALA A 6 -18.73 22.42 -4.18
N ASN A 7 -18.51 22.05 -5.44
CA ASN A 7 -18.35 20.64 -5.82
C ASN A 7 -17.31 20.03 -4.90
N ASP A 8 -17.75 19.13 -4.02
CA ASP A 8 -16.86 18.39 -3.16
C ASP A 8 -16.00 17.49 -4.05
N ASP A 9 -14.76 17.90 -4.25
CA ASP A 9 -13.77 17.21 -5.06
C ASP A 9 -12.83 16.36 -4.19
N SER A 10 -13.20 16.15 -2.93
CA SER A 10 -12.40 15.38 -1.99
C SER A 10 -12.51 13.87 -2.25
N PHE A 11 -11.42 13.16 -1.99
CA PHE A 11 -11.41 11.72 -1.86
C PHE A 11 -10.39 11.30 -0.81
N ALA A 12 -10.47 10.04 -0.38
CA ALA A 12 -9.61 9.54 0.68
C ALA A 12 -8.89 8.26 0.28
N LEU A 13 -7.62 8.16 0.69
CA LEU A 13 -6.79 6.96 0.56
C LEU A 13 -6.19 6.61 1.92
N TYR A 14 -6.04 5.32 2.19
CA TYR A 14 -5.23 4.86 3.31
C TYR A 14 -3.75 5.03 2.98
N ASP A 15 -2.99 5.59 3.92
CA ASP A 15 -1.55 5.33 3.97
C ASP A 15 -1.36 3.84 4.31
N LEU A 16 -0.34 3.21 3.75
CA LEU A 16 -0.05 1.79 3.97
C LEU A 16 1.29 1.62 4.67
N LYS A 17 1.37 0.64 5.58
CA LYS A 17 2.63 0.04 5.99
C LYS A 17 2.71 -1.34 5.38
N VAL A 18 3.83 -1.67 4.75
CA VAL A 18 4.09 -3.00 4.22
C VAL A 18 5.27 -3.59 4.97
N GLU A 19 5.02 -4.66 5.71
CA GLU A 19 5.97 -5.30 6.62
C GLU A 19 6.41 -6.65 6.08
N VAL A 20 7.71 -6.94 6.16
CA VAL A 20 8.24 -8.27 5.88
C VAL A 20 7.85 -9.20 7.01
N VAL A 21 7.33 -10.38 6.63
CA VAL A 21 7.03 -11.50 7.51
C VAL A 21 7.94 -12.66 7.13
N CYS A 22 8.73 -13.12 8.09
CA CYS A 22 9.69 -14.21 7.96
C CYS A 22 9.29 -15.36 8.89
N PRO A 23 8.95 -16.55 8.35
CA PRO A 23 8.64 -17.69 9.20
C PRO A 23 9.80 -18.09 10.11
N ALA A 24 9.52 -18.30 11.39
CA ALA A 24 10.54 -18.63 12.39
C ALA A 24 11.36 -19.87 12.00
N GLY A 25 12.67 -19.77 12.16
CA GLY A 25 13.61 -20.87 11.88
C GLY A 25 13.77 -21.21 10.39
N LYS A 26 13.21 -20.43 9.47
CA LYS A 26 13.40 -20.60 8.03
C LYS A 26 14.50 -19.68 7.49
N ARG A 27 15.25 -20.18 6.51
CA ARG A 27 16.22 -19.38 5.77
C ARG A 27 15.47 -18.49 4.76
N ILE A 28 15.78 -17.20 4.76
CA ILE A 28 15.27 -16.22 3.80
C ILE A 28 16.32 -15.98 2.71
N LEU A 29 15.91 -16.00 1.45
CA LEU A 29 16.80 -15.95 0.28
C LEU A 29 16.82 -14.57 -0.40
N CYS A 30 15.75 -13.79 -0.26
CA CYS A 30 15.62 -12.48 -0.89
C CYS A 30 16.36 -11.35 -0.15
N GLY A 31 17.06 -11.66 0.95
CA GLY A 31 17.77 -10.69 1.78
C GLY A 31 16.89 -9.91 2.76
N ALA A 32 15.59 -10.22 2.81
CA ALA A 32 14.66 -9.59 3.74
C ALA A 32 14.86 -10.11 5.18
N ASN A 33 14.63 -9.23 6.15
CA ASN A 33 14.69 -9.53 7.58
C ASN A 33 13.33 -9.29 8.23
N GLU A 34 13.03 -10.04 9.30
CA GLU A 34 11.83 -9.76 10.11
C GLU A 34 11.87 -8.31 10.61
N GLY A 35 10.76 -7.58 10.42
CA GLY A 35 10.63 -6.18 10.81
C GLY A 35 11.06 -5.15 9.75
N ASP A 36 11.72 -5.59 8.67
CA ASP A 36 11.93 -4.73 7.49
C ASP A 36 10.57 -4.25 6.97
N HIS A 37 10.44 -2.97 6.64
CA HIS A 37 9.18 -2.42 6.14
C HIS A 37 9.36 -1.20 5.27
N PHE A 38 8.32 -0.84 4.52
CA PHE A 38 8.19 0.48 3.92
C PHE A 38 6.81 1.05 4.23
N THR A 39 6.69 2.38 4.13
CA THR A 39 5.40 3.06 4.19
C THR A 39 5.07 3.68 2.84
N LEU A 40 3.83 3.59 2.42
CA LEU A 40 3.27 4.34 1.31
C LEU A 40 2.38 5.44 1.89
N GLN A 41 2.85 6.68 1.83
CA GLN A 41 2.17 7.86 2.37
C GLN A 41 1.65 8.68 1.20
N GLY A 42 0.34 8.68 0.99
CA GLY A 42 -0.25 9.04 -0.29
C GLY A 42 0.37 8.22 -1.42
N GLU A 43 1.03 8.85 -2.38
CA GLU A 43 1.69 8.17 -3.51
C GLU A 43 3.19 7.92 -3.28
N MET A 44 3.73 8.34 -2.15
CA MET A 44 5.17 8.34 -1.89
C MET A 44 5.60 7.16 -1.03
N LEU A 45 6.54 6.36 -1.54
CA LEU A 45 7.14 5.24 -0.83
C LEU A 45 8.35 5.71 -0.01
N PHE A 46 8.38 5.34 1.28
CA PHE A 46 9.48 5.63 2.19
C PHE A 46 10.03 4.36 2.83
N LEU A 47 11.35 4.29 2.92
CA LEU A 47 12.09 3.26 3.64
C LEU A 47 12.71 3.84 4.91
N PRO A 48 12.84 3.06 5.99
CA PRO A 48 13.69 3.42 7.11
C PRO A 48 15.15 3.68 6.68
N PRO A 49 15.87 4.59 7.35
CA PRO A 49 17.27 4.86 7.02
C PRO A 49 18.14 3.60 7.01
N GLY A 50 18.89 3.39 5.93
CA GLY A 50 19.81 2.26 5.79
C GLY A 50 19.14 0.91 5.49
N GLN A 51 17.81 0.86 5.37
CA GLN A 51 17.09 -0.36 5.03
C GLN A 51 16.92 -0.48 3.50
N GLY A 52 17.24 -1.66 2.97
CA GLY A 52 16.90 -2.03 1.60
C GLY A 52 15.66 -2.92 1.58
N ILE A 53 14.95 -2.95 0.46
CA ILE A 53 14.00 -4.00 0.13
C ILE A 53 14.36 -4.55 -1.24
N SER A 54 14.31 -5.88 -1.37
CA SER A 54 14.52 -6.54 -2.64
C SER A 54 13.54 -6.01 -3.68
N ILE A 55 14.06 -5.49 -4.81
CA ILE A 55 13.23 -4.99 -5.91
C ILE A 55 12.29 -6.07 -6.46
N TYR A 56 12.68 -7.34 -6.38
CA TYR A 56 11.83 -8.46 -6.78
C TYR A 56 10.67 -8.65 -5.82
N SER A 57 10.91 -8.55 -4.50
CA SER A 57 9.83 -8.62 -3.51
C SER A 57 8.90 -7.41 -3.62
N LEU A 58 9.46 -6.21 -3.87
CA LEU A 58 8.68 -5.01 -4.15
C LEU A 58 7.79 -5.19 -5.39
N ALA A 59 8.32 -5.77 -6.47
CA ALA A 59 7.56 -6.01 -7.70
C ALA A 59 6.36 -6.96 -7.49
N SER A 60 6.42 -7.87 -6.51
CA SER A 60 5.28 -8.74 -6.17
C SER A 60 4.15 -8.00 -5.46
N VAL A 61 4.45 -7.03 -4.60
CA VAL A 61 3.44 -6.29 -3.82
C VAL A 61 2.93 -5.04 -4.54
N LEU A 62 3.78 -4.40 -5.35
CA LEU A 62 3.52 -3.11 -5.98
C LEU A 62 2.19 -3.04 -6.76
N PRO A 63 1.79 -4.06 -7.55
CA PRO A 63 0.54 -4.02 -8.31
C PRO A 63 -0.72 -3.93 -7.44
N LEU A 64 -0.63 -4.27 -6.16
CA LEU A 64 -1.77 -4.35 -5.25
C LEU A 64 -1.94 -3.10 -4.39
N LEU A 65 -0.90 -2.24 -4.30
CA LEU A 65 -0.90 -1.12 -3.36
C LEU A 65 -2.01 -0.11 -3.63
N ALA A 66 -2.18 0.33 -4.88
CA ALA A 66 -3.21 1.32 -5.23
C ALA A 66 -4.64 0.84 -4.91
N ALA A 67 -4.92 -0.45 -5.11
CA ALA A 67 -6.20 -1.05 -4.72
C ALA A 67 -6.34 -1.10 -3.19
N LYS A 68 -5.27 -1.46 -2.48
CA LYS A 68 -5.25 -1.55 -1.01
C LYS A 68 -5.38 -0.18 -0.31
N GLN A 69 -4.97 0.91 -0.96
CA GLN A 69 -5.19 2.27 -0.47
C GLN A 69 -6.66 2.69 -0.51
N ARG A 70 -7.46 2.13 -1.41
CA ARG A 70 -8.88 2.48 -1.55
C ARG A 70 -9.72 1.75 -0.53
N LYS A 71 -10.89 2.31 -0.21
CA LYS A 71 -11.95 1.53 0.43
C LYS A 71 -12.43 0.47 -0.55
N THR A 72 -12.39 -0.78 -0.12
CA THR A 72 -12.79 -1.96 -0.89
C THR A 72 -14.06 -2.55 -0.28
N ALA A 73 -14.78 -3.42 -1.01
CA ALA A 73 -16.00 -4.04 -0.51
C ALA A 73 -15.69 -5.09 0.57
N ASP A 74 -16.47 -5.13 1.65
CA ASP A 74 -16.16 -5.96 2.84
C ASP A 74 -16.02 -7.46 2.54
N ASN A 75 -16.70 -7.95 1.50
CA ASN A 75 -16.70 -9.37 1.10
C ASN A 75 -15.73 -9.69 -0.05
N ASP A 76 -14.93 -8.71 -0.51
CA ASP A 76 -13.89 -8.92 -1.51
C ASP A 76 -12.61 -9.45 -0.84
N TRP A 77 -11.96 -10.46 -1.43
CA TRP A 77 -10.67 -10.95 -0.98
C TRP A 77 -9.61 -9.83 -0.94
N MET A 78 -9.74 -8.82 -1.81
CA MET A 78 -8.89 -7.62 -1.79
C MET A 78 -9.02 -6.84 -0.47
N THR A 79 -10.09 -7.01 0.30
CA THR A 79 -10.23 -6.41 1.63
C THR A 79 -9.52 -7.23 2.70
N THR A 80 -9.64 -8.56 2.67
CA THR A 80 -9.17 -9.46 3.73
C THR A 80 -7.72 -9.90 3.57
N ASP A 81 -7.30 -10.22 2.35
CA ASP A 81 -6.05 -10.95 2.10
C ASP A 81 -4.88 -9.97 2.02
N ALA A 82 -4.03 -9.94 3.03
CA ALA A 82 -2.97 -8.93 3.17
C ALA A 82 -1.55 -9.45 2.93
N LEU A 83 -1.37 -10.77 2.78
CA LEU A 83 -0.05 -11.40 2.68
C LEU A 83 0.30 -11.72 1.24
N ILE A 84 1.38 -11.14 0.76
CA ILE A 84 1.89 -11.34 -0.60
C ILE A 84 3.18 -12.13 -0.53
N ALA A 85 3.25 -13.25 -1.25
CA ALA A 85 4.41 -14.12 -1.22
C ALA A 85 5.64 -13.47 -1.89
N CYS A 86 6.83 -13.81 -1.41
CA CYS A 86 8.07 -13.57 -2.15
C CYS A 86 7.97 -14.23 -3.55
N PRO A 87 8.48 -13.60 -4.62
CA PRO A 87 8.40 -14.17 -5.96
C PRO A 87 9.29 -15.41 -6.14
N ASP A 88 10.32 -15.59 -5.31
CA ASP A 88 11.09 -16.83 -5.29
C ASP A 88 10.30 -17.91 -4.54
N PRO A 89 9.87 -19.00 -5.21
CA PRO A 89 9.06 -20.04 -4.59
C PRO A 89 9.78 -20.78 -3.45
N ASN A 90 11.10 -20.68 -3.36
CA ASN A 90 11.89 -21.29 -2.28
C ASN A 90 12.19 -20.33 -1.13
N CYS A 91 11.80 -19.06 -1.25
CA CYS A 91 11.93 -18.06 -0.20
C CYS A 91 10.58 -17.94 0.55
N PRO A 92 10.50 -18.36 1.82
CA PRO A 92 9.23 -18.42 2.52
C PRO A 92 8.80 -17.07 3.13
N SER A 93 9.50 -15.97 2.81
CA SER A 93 9.11 -14.63 3.26
C SER A 93 7.83 -14.15 2.56
N GLN A 94 7.11 -13.26 3.23
CA GLN A 94 5.93 -12.59 2.70
C GLN A 94 5.99 -11.10 3.02
N LEU A 95 5.17 -10.31 2.34
CA LEU A 95 4.93 -8.91 2.61
C LEU A 95 3.48 -8.74 3.08
N LYS A 96 3.28 -8.19 4.27
CA LYS A 96 1.98 -7.92 4.85
C LYS A 96 1.61 -6.46 4.64
N ILE A 97 0.50 -6.20 3.96
CA ILE A 97 -0.05 -4.86 3.77
C ILE A 97 -0.97 -4.52 4.94
N VAL A 98 -0.71 -3.40 5.61
CA VAL A 98 -1.51 -2.89 6.73
C VAL A 98 -1.99 -1.48 6.37
N ARG A 99 -3.31 -1.29 6.31
CA ARG A 99 -3.92 0.05 6.21
C ARG A 99 -3.64 0.81 7.50
N GLN A 100 -3.22 2.06 7.38
CA GLN A 100 -2.96 2.95 8.49
C GLN A 100 -4.01 4.07 8.53
N VAL A 101 -3.56 5.31 8.68
CA VAL A 101 -4.42 6.49 8.71
C VAL A 101 -5.05 6.72 7.34
N LEU A 102 -6.28 7.24 7.36
CA LEU A 102 -6.96 7.73 6.17
C LEU A 102 -6.52 9.18 5.92
N ARG A 103 -6.04 9.44 4.72
CA ARG A 103 -5.62 10.77 4.25
C ARG A 103 -6.62 11.28 3.23
N GLU A 104 -7.02 12.53 3.40
CA GLU A 104 -7.89 13.25 2.47
C GLU A 104 -7.06 13.96 1.40
N PHE A 105 -7.60 14.01 0.19
CA PHE A 105 -7.02 14.61 -1.00
C PHE A 105 -8.08 15.43 -1.73
N SER A 106 -7.67 16.46 -2.44
CA SER A 106 -8.49 17.13 -3.46
C SER A 106 -8.14 16.60 -4.85
N HIS A 107 -9.15 16.36 -5.69
CA HIS A 107 -8.96 15.98 -7.08
C HIS A 107 -8.10 17.01 -7.83
N ALA A 108 -8.39 18.30 -7.68
CA ALA A 108 -7.65 19.37 -8.35
C ALA A 108 -6.16 19.45 -7.96
N GLU A 109 -5.79 18.97 -6.76
CA GLU A 109 -4.38 18.92 -6.33
C GLU A 109 -3.61 17.73 -6.93
N THR A 110 -4.33 16.69 -7.38
CA THR A 110 -3.74 15.42 -7.85
C THR A 110 -3.80 15.23 -9.36
N THR A 111 -4.57 16.06 -10.07
CA THR A 111 -4.64 16.01 -11.53
C THR A 111 -5.13 17.32 -12.15
N VAL A 112 -4.66 17.59 -13.37
CA VAL A 112 -5.12 18.73 -14.18
C VAL A 112 -6.38 18.43 -14.98
N VAL A 113 -6.82 17.16 -15.01
CA VAL A 113 -8.03 16.75 -15.72
C VAL A 113 -9.24 17.18 -14.88
N PRO A 114 -10.18 17.99 -15.41
CA PRO A 114 -11.33 18.45 -14.63
C PRO A 114 -12.30 17.30 -14.30
N LEU A 115 -13.06 17.45 -13.22
CA LEU A 115 -14.24 16.62 -12.99
C LEU A 115 -15.30 16.98 -14.02
N ASN A 116 -15.82 15.97 -14.72
CA ASN A 116 -17.01 16.13 -15.55
C ASN A 116 -18.22 16.11 -14.61
N THR A 117 -18.74 17.29 -14.28
CA THR A 117 -20.06 17.45 -13.65
C THR A 117 -21.18 17.09 -14.60
#